data_AF-A0A401P7J7-F1
#
_entry.id   AF-A0A401P7J7-F1
#
_cell.length_a   1.000
_cell.length_b   1.000
_cell.length_c   1.000
_cell.angle_alpha   90.00
_cell.angle_beta   90.00
_cell.angle_gamma   90.00
#
_symmetry.space_group_name_H-M   'P 1'
#
loop_
_entity.id
_entity.type
_entity.pdbx_description
1 polymer ?
#
loop_
_entity_poly.entity_id
_entity_poly.type
_entity_poly.pdbx_seq_one_letter_code
_entity_poly.pdbx_strand_id
1 'polypeptide(L)'
;MKFYEQFSKNRKLGIHEDSQNRKKLSEMLRYHTSQCGDELTPLSDYYITGESKDKQLKEFDGKQLVSVTKEGLELPEVDEEKKKREEDRAMYDNLCKLTKEILDKKVEKVTVLNRLVFSPCCLVTSTYGWTANMERIMKAQALRDNSTMGYMMAMKHLEINPDHPIVDTLRQKAEADKNDKAVKDLVILLFETALLSSRFSLDDPQTHSNRI
;
A
#
# COMPACT_ATOMS: atom_id res chain seq x y z
N MET A 1 1.49 22.53 -22.02
CA MET A 1 0.94 21.19 -21.68
C MET A 1 1.28 20.11 -22.72
N LYS A 2 1.07 20.35 -24.03
CA LYS A 2 1.38 19.39 -25.13
C LYS A 2 2.77 18.74 -25.09
N PHE A 3 3.84 19.50 -24.80
CA PHE A 3 5.19 18.95 -24.65
C PHE A 3 5.33 18.00 -23.46
N TYR A 4 4.63 18.27 -22.35
CA TYR A 4 4.72 17.41 -21.19
C TYR A 4 4.05 16.06 -21.48
N GLU A 5 2.86 16.08 -22.06
CA GLU A 5 2.10 14.89 -22.47
C GLU A 5 2.89 13.99 -23.42
N GLN A 6 3.53 14.57 -24.44
CA GLN A 6 4.26 13.80 -25.45
C GLN A 6 5.60 13.24 -24.96
N PHE A 7 6.34 13.97 -24.13
CA PHE A 7 7.73 13.63 -23.77
C PHE A 7 7.92 13.22 -22.30
N SER A 8 6.83 13.09 -21.51
CA SER A 8 6.91 12.68 -20.10
C SER A 8 7.57 11.32 -19.89
N LYS A 9 7.32 10.37 -20.80
CA LYS A 9 7.94 9.04 -20.76
C LYS A 9 9.45 9.12 -20.95
N ASN A 10 9.93 9.88 -21.93
CA ASN A 10 11.36 10.06 -22.20
C ASN A 10 12.08 10.74 -21.03
N ARG A 11 11.44 11.71 -20.37
CA ARG A 11 12.02 12.35 -19.17
C ARG A 11 12.17 11.37 -18.01
N LYS A 12 11.16 10.54 -17.75
CA LYS A 12 11.24 9.50 -16.71
C LYS A 12 12.33 8.46 -17.03
N LEU A 13 12.44 8.07 -18.30
CA LEU A 13 13.52 7.18 -18.74
C LEU A 13 14.90 7.83 -18.54
N GLY A 14 15.06 9.10 -18.89
CA GLY A 14 16.29 9.85 -18.67
C GLY A 14 16.72 9.90 -17.20
N ILE A 15 15.78 9.94 -16.24
CA ILE A 15 16.12 9.89 -14.80
C ILE A 15 16.77 8.55 -14.40
N HIS A 16 16.35 7.47 -15.05
CA HIS A 16 16.88 6.13 -14.84
C HIS A 16 18.24 5.92 -15.50
N GLU A 17 18.45 6.48 -16.69
CA GLU A 17 19.62 6.24 -17.54
C GLU A 17 20.72 7.29 -17.33
N ASP A 18 20.36 8.56 -17.16
CA ASP A 18 21.29 9.69 -17.05
C ASP A 18 21.42 10.14 -15.59
N SER A 19 22.34 9.49 -14.88
CA SER A 19 22.66 9.82 -13.49
C SER A 19 23.26 11.22 -13.33
N GLN A 20 23.94 11.75 -14.34
CA GLN A 20 24.60 13.07 -14.30
C GLN A 20 23.58 14.20 -14.36
N ASN A 21 22.54 14.07 -15.18
CA ASN A 21 21.49 15.08 -15.32
C ASN A 21 20.23 14.79 -14.50
N ARG A 22 20.22 13.72 -13.70
CA ARG A 22 19.06 13.27 -12.90
C ARG A 22 18.37 14.39 -12.15
N LYS A 23 19.11 15.25 -11.45
CA LYS A 23 18.56 16.37 -10.68
C LYS A 23 17.77 17.34 -11.56
N LYS A 24 18.36 17.77 -12.67
CA LYS A 24 17.72 18.66 -13.65
C LYS A 24 16.48 18.00 -14.27
N LEU A 25 16.58 16.72 -14.60
CA LEU A 25 15.45 15.95 -15.15
C LEU A 25 14.31 15.79 -14.13
N SER A 26 14.63 15.61 -12.85
CA SER A 26 13.63 15.51 -11.78
C SER A 26 12.90 16.83 -11.51
N GLU A 27 13.58 17.98 -11.65
CA GLU A 27 12.95 19.31 -11.53
C GLU A 27 11.91 19.56 -12.64
N MET A 28 12.07 18.88 -13.78
CA MET A 28 11.13 18.95 -14.90
C MET A 28 9.94 18.01 -14.75
N LEU A 29 9.91 17.14 -13.72
CA LEU A 29 8.78 16.24 -13.49
C LEU A 29 7.56 17.00 -12.99
N ARG A 30 6.40 16.57 -13.48
CA ARG A 30 5.08 17.05 -13.11
C ARG A 30 4.15 15.85 -12.86
N TYR A 31 3.33 15.93 -11.83
CA TYR A 31 2.39 14.90 -11.41
C TYR A 31 1.02 15.51 -11.07
N HIS A 32 -0.04 14.71 -11.23
CA HIS A 32 -1.33 15.06 -10.65
C HIS A 32 -1.29 14.84 -9.14
N THR A 33 -1.90 15.76 -8.39
CA THR A 33 -1.93 15.73 -6.93
C THR A 33 -3.37 15.84 -6.44
N SER A 34 -3.64 15.37 -5.22
CA SER A 34 -4.96 15.50 -4.60
C SER A 34 -5.39 16.94 -4.34
N GLN A 35 -4.46 17.89 -4.36
CA GLN A 35 -4.71 19.31 -4.07
C GLN A 35 -4.95 20.16 -5.32
N CYS A 36 -4.63 19.65 -6.53
CA CYS A 36 -4.64 20.46 -7.76
C CYS A 36 -5.64 19.98 -8.83
N GLY A 37 -6.51 19.01 -8.51
CA GLY A 37 -7.49 18.48 -9.47
C GLY A 37 -6.82 17.96 -10.76
N ASP A 38 -7.17 18.56 -11.90
CA ASP A 38 -6.63 18.21 -13.22
C ASP A 38 -5.30 18.89 -13.57
N GLU A 39 -4.80 19.81 -12.73
CA GLU A 39 -3.54 20.50 -12.98
C GLU A 39 -2.33 19.65 -12.58
N LEU A 40 -1.26 19.80 -13.37
CA LEU A 40 0.01 19.10 -13.17
C LEU A 40 0.95 19.93 -12.30
N THR A 41 1.23 19.45 -11.09
CA THR A 41 2.09 20.13 -10.11
C THR A 41 3.55 19.69 -10.24
N PRO A 42 4.54 20.61 -10.08
CA PRO A 42 5.96 20.28 -9.93
C PRO A 42 6.24 19.31 -8.78
N LEU A 43 7.27 18.47 -8.95
CA LEU A 43 7.71 17.55 -7.89
C LEU A 43 8.24 18.31 -6.65
N SER A 44 8.75 19.54 -6.80
CA SER A 44 9.21 20.38 -5.68
C SER A 44 8.13 20.69 -4.65
N ASP A 45 6.88 20.74 -5.10
CA ASP A 45 5.75 21.13 -4.27
C ASP A 45 5.06 19.90 -3.67
N TYR A 46 5.63 18.70 -3.89
CA TYR A 46 5.02 17.42 -3.55
C TYR A 46 5.87 16.67 -2.52
N TYR A 47 5.33 16.51 -1.30
CA TYR A 47 6.04 15.92 -0.16
C TYR A 47 5.76 14.41 0.01
N ILE A 48 4.58 13.95 -0.40
CA ILE A 48 4.14 12.56 -0.27
C ILE A 48 3.85 12.07 -1.68
N THR A 49 4.60 11.08 -2.14
CA THR A 49 4.35 10.52 -3.46
C THR A 49 3.27 9.45 -3.41
N GLY A 50 2.32 9.49 -4.36
CA GLY A 50 1.65 8.26 -4.82
C GLY A 50 2.67 7.24 -5.33
N GLU A 51 2.22 6.16 -5.99
CA GLU A 51 3.15 5.17 -6.56
C GLU A 51 4.18 5.82 -7.52
N SER A 52 5.37 6.14 -7.02
CA SER A 52 6.46 6.62 -7.85
C SER A 52 7.00 5.44 -8.66
N LYS A 53 6.96 5.57 -9.99
CA LYS A 53 7.51 4.56 -10.90
C LYS A 53 9.04 4.57 -10.92
N ASP A 54 9.65 5.62 -10.36
CA ASP A 54 11.07 5.91 -10.53
C ASP A 54 11.85 5.44 -9.27
N LYS A 55 12.18 4.14 -9.21
CA LYS A 55 12.90 3.51 -8.08
C LYS A 55 14.23 4.19 -7.70
N GLN A 56 14.81 4.98 -8.61
CA GLN A 56 16.12 5.65 -8.42
C GLN A 56 16.00 7.05 -7.80
N LEU A 57 14.80 7.62 -7.70
CA LEU A 57 14.55 8.93 -7.10
C LEU A 57 13.99 8.73 -5.69
N LYS A 58 14.88 8.59 -4.70
CA LYS A 58 14.51 8.40 -3.28
C LYS A 58 14.36 9.69 -2.49
N GLU A 59 15.03 10.75 -2.96
CA GLU A 59 15.06 12.06 -2.33
C GLU A 59 14.96 13.12 -3.42
N PHE A 60 14.21 14.17 -3.15
CA PHE A 60 14.12 15.36 -3.99
C PHE A 60 14.13 16.60 -3.10
N ASP A 61 15.04 17.53 -3.37
CA ASP A 61 15.16 18.80 -2.64
C ASP A 61 15.27 18.64 -1.11
N GLY A 62 16.09 17.67 -0.65
CA GLY A 62 16.29 17.38 0.77
C GLY A 62 15.13 16.63 1.45
N LYS A 63 14.08 16.27 0.70
CA LYS A 63 12.89 15.55 1.21
C LYS A 63 12.88 14.12 0.69
N GLN A 64 12.68 13.16 1.59
CA GLN A 64 12.49 11.76 1.18
C GLN A 64 11.12 11.56 0.54
N LEU A 65 11.10 10.91 -0.63
CA LEU A 65 9.86 10.54 -1.31
C LEU A 65 9.35 9.22 -0.71
N VAL A 66 8.24 9.31 0.03
CA VAL A 66 7.59 8.15 0.65
C VAL A 66 6.38 7.73 -0.20
N SER A 67 6.17 6.42 -0.34
CA SER A 67 5.01 5.84 -1.04
C SER A 67 3.90 5.54 -0.06
N VAL A 68 2.70 6.05 -0.31
CA VAL A 68 1.51 5.80 0.52
C VAL A 68 1.05 4.34 0.55
N THR A 69 1.45 3.52 -0.43
CA THR A 69 1.13 2.08 -0.50
C THR A 69 2.21 1.18 0.11
N LYS A 70 3.27 1.78 0.67
CA LYS A 70 4.34 1.07 1.36
C LYS A 70 4.26 1.29 2.87
N GLU A 71 4.86 0.36 3.61
CA GLU A 71 5.11 0.54 5.04
C GLU A 71 6.08 1.71 5.29
N GLY A 72 6.19 2.14 6.55
CA GLY A 72 7.12 3.20 6.97
C GLY A 72 6.62 4.62 6.71
N LEU A 73 5.32 4.79 6.43
CA LEU A 73 4.71 6.11 6.43
C LEU A 73 4.54 6.57 7.89
N GLU A 74 5.31 7.57 8.27
CA GLU A 74 5.17 8.29 9.53
C GLU A 74 4.54 9.66 9.23
N LEU A 75 3.36 9.89 9.81
CA LEU A 75 2.68 11.17 9.72
C LEU A 75 2.98 11.98 10.98
N PRO A 76 3.13 13.32 10.87
CA PRO A 76 3.18 14.17 12.04
C PRO A 76 1.90 14.01 12.85
N GLU A 77 2.03 13.72 14.14
CA GLU A 77 0.91 13.46 15.05
C GLU A 77 0.97 14.40 16.24
N VAL A 78 -0.21 14.75 16.75
CA VAL A 78 -0.33 15.40 18.06
C VAL A 78 -0.29 14.36 19.18
N ASP A 79 0.14 14.75 20.37
CA ASP A 79 0.36 13.83 21.51
C ASP A 79 -0.87 12.98 21.85
N GLU A 80 -2.08 13.55 21.73
CA GLU A 80 -3.35 12.84 21.96
C GLU A 80 -3.61 11.73 20.93
N GLU A 81 -3.32 11.97 19.64
CA GLU A 81 -3.49 10.96 18.58
C GLU A 81 -2.50 9.81 18.76
N LYS A 82 -1.28 10.13 19.18
CA LYS A 82 -0.25 9.13 19.48
C LYS A 82 -0.69 8.24 20.65
N LYS A 83 -1.21 8.83 21.73
CA LYS A 83 -1.69 8.09 22.89
C LYS A 83 -2.86 7.18 22.54
N LYS A 84 -3.87 7.70 21.84
CA LYS A 84 -5.02 6.90 21.35
C LYS A 84 -4.53 5.69 20.55
N ARG A 85 -3.53 5.87 19.69
CA ARG A 85 -3.00 4.77 18.88
C ARG A 85 -2.26 3.71 19.69
N GLU A 86 -1.52 4.10 20.72
CA GLU A 86 -0.88 3.13 21.61
C GLU A 86 -1.94 2.27 22.33
N GLU A 87 -3.05 2.88 22.74
CA GLU A 87 -4.21 2.19 23.31
C GLU A 87 -4.87 1.25 22.28
N ASP A 88 -5.15 1.73 21.06
CA ASP A 88 -5.70 0.92 19.97
C ASP A 88 -4.78 -0.25 19.60
N ARG A 89 -3.46 -0.04 19.56
CA ARG A 89 -2.50 -1.11 19.31
C ARG A 89 -2.58 -2.20 20.37
N ALA A 90 -2.74 -1.83 21.64
CA ALA A 90 -2.89 -2.80 22.71
C ALA A 90 -4.24 -3.53 22.64
N MET A 91 -5.33 -2.80 22.40
CA MET A 91 -6.69 -3.33 22.33
C MET A 91 -6.89 -4.30 21.15
N TYR A 92 -6.27 -4.03 20.00
CA TYR A 92 -6.43 -4.84 18.80
C TYR A 92 -5.27 -5.83 18.55
N ASP A 93 -4.31 -5.95 19.47
CA ASP A 93 -3.15 -6.87 19.33
C ASP A 93 -3.59 -8.34 19.15
N ASN A 94 -4.57 -8.77 19.94
CA ASN A 94 -5.12 -10.14 19.85
C ASN A 94 -5.78 -10.38 18.48
N LEU A 95 -6.53 -9.41 17.96
CA LEU A 95 -7.13 -9.51 16.64
C LEU A 95 -6.06 -9.53 15.54
N CYS A 96 -5.00 -8.73 15.66
CA CYS A 96 -3.87 -8.73 14.73
C CYS A 96 -3.21 -10.12 14.67
N LYS A 97 -2.95 -10.73 15.83
CA LYS A 97 -2.36 -12.08 15.94
C LYS A 97 -3.26 -13.14 15.30
N LEU A 98 -4.53 -13.16 15.67
CA LEU A 98 -5.51 -14.11 15.10
C LEU A 98 -5.62 -13.94 13.57
N THR A 99 -5.67 -12.71 13.10
CA THR A 99 -5.73 -12.40 11.66
C THR A 99 -4.47 -12.90 10.95
N LYS A 100 -3.29 -12.74 11.55
CA LYS A 100 -2.03 -13.26 11.02
C LYS A 100 -2.00 -14.79 10.98
N GLU A 101 -2.59 -15.45 11.96
CA GLU A 101 -2.73 -16.91 12.00
C GLU A 101 -3.68 -17.42 10.90
N ILE A 102 -4.83 -16.77 10.73
CA ILE A 102 -5.84 -17.14 9.71
C ILE A 102 -5.29 -16.95 8.29
N LEU A 103 -4.61 -15.83 8.05
CA LEU A 103 -4.06 -15.49 6.74
C LEU A 103 -2.73 -16.19 6.46
N ASP A 104 -2.03 -16.67 7.48
CA ASP A 104 -0.76 -17.40 7.40
C ASP A 104 0.19 -16.79 6.35
N LYS A 105 0.56 -17.53 5.31
CA LYS A 105 1.51 -17.08 4.26
C LYS A 105 0.96 -16.02 3.31
N LYS A 106 -0.33 -15.66 3.39
CA LYS A 106 -0.94 -14.61 2.55
C LYS A 106 -0.48 -13.21 2.94
N VAL A 107 -0.08 -13.00 4.21
CA VAL A 107 0.44 -11.73 4.72
C VAL A 107 1.67 -11.97 5.59
N GLU A 108 2.65 -11.07 5.51
CA GLU A 108 3.84 -11.11 6.35
C GLU A 108 3.56 -10.55 7.75
N LYS A 109 2.72 -9.51 7.84
CA LYS A 109 2.42 -8.82 9.11
C LYS A 109 0.98 -8.29 9.12
N VAL A 110 0.40 -8.20 10.30
CA VAL A 110 -0.86 -7.50 10.55
C VAL A 110 -0.62 -6.43 11.62
N THR A 111 -1.01 -5.19 11.36
CA THR A 111 -0.81 -4.06 12.29
C THR A 111 -2.03 -3.14 12.33
N VAL A 112 -2.13 -2.33 13.38
CA VAL A 112 -3.10 -1.22 13.41
C VAL A 112 -2.65 -0.11 12.47
N LEU A 113 -3.61 0.49 11.76
CA LEU A 113 -3.39 1.55 10.79
C LEU A 113 -2.72 2.80 11.39
N ASN A 114 -1.84 3.41 10.59
CA ASN A 114 -1.18 4.69 10.90
C ASN A 114 -1.52 5.78 9.86
N ARG A 115 -2.60 5.60 9.11
CA ARG A 115 -2.97 6.50 8.00
C ARG A 115 -4.47 6.65 7.95
N LEU A 116 -4.92 7.75 7.37
CA LEU A 116 -6.34 8.05 7.28
C LEU A 116 -6.98 7.23 6.17
N VAL A 117 -7.74 6.20 6.53
CA VAL A 117 -8.57 5.42 5.60
C VAL A 117 -9.98 5.26 6.18
N PHE A 118 -10.97 5.34 5.30
CA PHE A 118 -12.36 5.04 5.66
C PHE A 118 -12.70 3.54 5.57
N SER A 119 -11.81 2.76 4.99
CA SER A 119 -11.97 1.31 4.83
C SER A 119 -11.68 0.56 6.13
N PRO A 120 -12.24 -0.65 6.33
CA PRO A 120 -11.97 -1.48 7.51
C PRO A 120 -10.51 -1.97 7.58
N CYS A 121 -9.86 -2.16 6.44
CA CYS A 121 -8.45 -2.51 6.36
C CYS A 121 -7.86 -2.08 5.02
N CYS A 122 -6.53 -2.03 4.95
CA CYS A 122 -5.80 -1.80 3.71
C CYS A 122 -4.56 -2.68 3.62
N LEU A 123 -4.12 -2.97 2.40
CA LEU A 123 -2.86 -3.67 2.17
C LEU A 123 -1.75 -2.69 1.83
N VAL A 124 -0.63 -2.87 2.51
CA VAL A 124 0.62 -2.17 2.21
C VAL A 124 1.68 -3.20 1.88
N THR A 125 2.65 -2.80 1.08
CA THR A 125 3.80 -3.67 0.76
C THR A 125 5.00 -3.27 1.58
N SER A 126 5.92 -4.20 1.78
CA SER A 126 7.22 -3.87 2.37
C SER A 126 7.95 -2.76 1.61
N THR A 127 8.87 -2.10 2.29
CA THR A 127 9.60 -0.92 1.77
C THR A 127 10.28 -1.22 0.43
N TYR A 128 10.83 -2.43 0.30
CA TYR A 128 11.55 -2.89 -0.91
C TYR A 128 10.69 -3.78 -1.83
N GLY A 129 9.50 -4.18 -1.37
CA GLY A 129 8.56 -4.98 -2.15
C GLY A 129 8.03 -4.28 -3.40
N TRP A 130 7.52 -5.09 -4.32
CA TRP A 130 6.76 -4.60 -5.48
C TRP A 130 5.40 -4.07 -5.03
N THR A 131 5.02 -2.88 -5.48
CA THR A 131 3.64 -2.39 -5.30
C THR A 131 2.68 -3.18 -6.19
N ALA A 132 1.37 -3.09 -5.93
CA ALA A 132 0.35 -3.73 -6.77
C ALA A 132 0.49 -3.39 -8.26
N ASN A 133 0.77 -2.13 -8.57
CA ASN A 133 0.97 -1.70 -9.95
C ASN A 133 2.29 -2.18 -10.54
N MET A 134 3.36 -2.24 -9.74
CA MET A 134 4.62 -2.85 -10.17
C MET A 134 4.42 -4.33 -10.48
N GLU A 135 3.73 -5.07 -9.60
CA GLU A 135 3.40 -6.48 -9.81
C GLU A 135 2.61 -6.68 -11.11
N ARG A 136 1.61 -5.84 -11.37
CA ARG A 136 0.82 -5.89 -12.62
C ARG A 136 1.66 -5.63 -13.86
N ILE A 137 2.53 -4.61 -13.84
CA ILE A 137 3.43 -4.30 -14.96
C ILE A 137 4.43 -5.43 -15.17
N MET A 138 5.02 -5.95 -14.09
CA MET A 138 5.99 -7.04 -14.16
C MET A 138 5.35 -8.33 -14.65
N LYS A 139 4.17 -8.73 -14.15
CA LYS A 139 3.42 -9.89 -14.68
C LYS A 139 3.14 -9.75 -16.18
N ALA A 140 2.79 -8.54 -16.65
CA ALA A 140 2.57 -8.29 -18.06
C ALA A 140 3.86 -8.38 -18.91
N GLN A 141 5.03 -8.12 -18.33
CA GLN A 141 6.34 -8.19 -18.99
C GLN A 141 7.02 -9.57 -18.85
N ALA A 142 6.81 -10.26 -17.73
CA ALA A 142 7.46 -11.50 -17.33
C ALA A 142 6.92 -12.76 -18.04
N LEU A 143 5.96 -12.61 -18.95
CA LEU A 143 5.57 -13.65 -19.93
C LEU A 143 6.75 -14.16 -20.79
N ARG A 144 7.98 -13.65 -20.59
CA ARG A 144 9.22 -14.13 -21.22
C ARG A 144 10.11 -15.04 -20.35
N ASP A 145 10.04 -15.00 -19.03
CA ASP A 145 10.90 -15.86 -18.18
C ASP A 145 10.31 -16.04 -16.75
N ASN A 146 9.88 -17.27 -16.42
CA ASN A 146 9.14 -17.60 -15.19
C ASN A 146 10.04 -17.91 -13.97
N SER A 147 11.36 -17.90 -14.13
CA SER A 147 12.29 -18.49 -13.16
C SER A 147 12.71 -17.56 -12.01
N THR A 148 12.43 -16.24 -12.09
CA THR A 148 12.90 -15.26 -11.08
C THR A 148 11.81 -14.66 -10.20
N MET A 149 10.56 -15.13 -10.32
CA MET A 149 9.38 -14.43 -9.80
C MET A 149 9.03 -14.71 -8.32
N GLY A 150 9.56 -15.80 -7.74
CA GLY A 150 9.19 -16.25 -6.39
C GLY A 150 9.73 -15.37 -5.24
N TYR A 151 10.93 -14.81 -5.39
CA TYR A 151 11.61 -14.05 -4.32
C TYR A 151 11.18 -12.57 -4.25
N MET A 152 10.40 -12.09 -5.23
CA MET A 152 9.91 -10.71 -5.29
C MET A 152 8.38 -10.60 -5.21
N MET A 153 7.69 -11.70 -4.91
CA MET A 153 6.27 -11.63 -4.57
C MET A 153 6.10 -10.68 -3.40
N ALA A 154 5.25 -9.66 -3.59
CA ALA A 154 5.03 -8.61 -2.63
C ALA A 154 4.67 -9.23 -1.28
N MET A 155 5.58 -9.14 -0.31
CA MET A 155 5.22 -9.41 1.07
C MET A 155 4.23 -8.32 1.47
N LYS A 156 2.98 -8.75 1.63
CA LYS A 156 1.84 -7.88 1.95
C LYS A 156 1.72 -7.79 3.46
N HIS A 157 1.56 -6.58 3.97
CA HIS A 157 1.13 -6.33 5.33
C HIS A 157 -0.31 -5.84 5.30
N LEU A 158 -1.13 -6.36 6.21
CA LEU A 158 -2.51 -5.91 6.38
C LEU A 158 -2.54 -4.90 7.52
N GLU A 159 -2.99 -3.69 7.24
CA GLU A 159 -3.28 -2.71 8.28
C GLU A 159 -4.79 -2.72 8.58
N ILE A 160 -5.18 -2.82 9.85
CA ILE A 160 -6.58 -2.82 10.31
C ILE A 160 -6.97 -1.46 10.90
N ASN A 161 -8.20 -1.02 10.62
CA ASN A 161 -8.72 0.27 11.08
C ASN A 161 -9.53 0.10 12.39
N PRO A 162 -9.02 0.57 13.55
CA PRO A 162 -9.71 0.40 14.82
C PRO A 162 -11.01 1.21 14.89
N ASP A 163 -11.09 2.35 14.20
CA ASP A 163 -12.26 3.23 14.19
C ASP A 163 -13.42 2.67 13.32
N HIS A 164 -13.21 1.58 12.59
CA HIS A 164 -14.23 1.01 11.70
C HIS A 164 -15.15 0.01 12.44
N PRO A 165 -16.49 0.17 12.40
CA PRO A 165 -17.43 -0.66 13.18
C PRO A 165 -17.32 -2.17 12.94
N ILE A 166 -17.05 -2.58 11.70
CA ILE A 166 -16.83 -4.00 11.35
C ILE A 166 -15.61 -4.58 12.09
N VAL A 167 -14.54 -3.79 12.27
CA VAL A 167 -13.30 -4.26 12.89
C VAL A 167 -13.49 -4.40 14.40
N ASP A 168 -14.19 -3.47 15.04
CA ASP A 168 -14.55 -3.63 16.46
C ASP A 168 -15.49 -4.82 16.68
N THR A 169 -16.51 -4.99 15.84
CA THR A 169 -17.40 -6.16 15.92
C THR A 169 -16.62 -7.47 15.74
N LEU A 170 -15.68 -7.50 14.80
CA LEU A 170 -14.80 -8.65 14.57
C LEU A 170 -13.92 -8.94 15.79
N ARG A 171 -13.36 -7.90 16.43
CA ARG A 171 -12.58 -8.02 17.67
C ARG A 171 -13.41 -8.66 18.78
N GLN A 172 -14.61 -8.14 19.05
CA GLN A 172 -15.50 -8.65 20.09
C GLN A 172 -15.87 -10.13 19.85
N LYS A 173 -16.16 -10.50 18.60
CA LYS A 173 -16.45 -11.89 18.24
C LYS A 173 -15.24 -12.81 18.40
N ALA A 174 -14.06 -12.34 18.00
CA ALA A 174 -12.81 -13.08 18.13
C ALA A 174 -12.42 -13.31 19.61
N GLU A 175 -12.74 -12.36 20.49
CA GLU A 175 -12.55 -12.49 21.94
C GLU A 175 -13.51 -13.50 22.57
N ALA A 176 -14.75 -13.58 22.07
CA ALA A 176 -15.73 -14.55 22.53
C ALA A 176 -15.39 -15.99 22.07
N ASP A 177 -15.04 -16.17 20.79
CA ASP A 177 -14.57 -17.44 20.25
C ASP A 177 -13.59 -17.25 19.07
N LYS A 178 -12.31 -17.51 19.34
CA LYS A 178 -11.24 -17.46 18.33
C LYS A 178 -11.37 -18.50 17.23
N ASN A 179 -12.16 -19.56 17.43
CA ASN A 179 -12.36 -20.63 16.46
C ASN A 179 -13.65 -20.48 15.65
N ASP A 180 -14.45 -19.44 15.89
CA ASP A 180 -15.67 -19.18 15.16
C ASP A 180 -15.41 -19.12 13.66
N LYS A 181 -16.14 -19.95 12.91
CA LYS A 181 -16.07 -19.99 11.45
C LYS A 181 -16.42 -18.63 10.84
N ALA A 182 -17.37 -17.90 11.42
CA ALA A 182 -17.77 -16.59 10.93
C ALA A 182 -16.64 -15.55 11.06
N VAL A 183 -15.83 -15.63 12.13
CA VAL A 183 -14.65 -14.77 12.31
C VAL A 183 -13.62 -15.08 11.23
N LYS A 184 -13.33 -16.36 10.98
CA LYS A 184 -12.39 -16.78 9.93
C LYS A 184 -12.86 -16.36 8.55
N ASP A 185 -14.13 -16.57 8.26
CA ASP A 185 -14.71 -16.24 6.95
C ASP A 185 -14.71 -14.73 6.71
N LEU A 186 -15.03 -13.92 7.73
CA LEU A 186 -14.99 -12.46 7.66
C LEU A 186 -13.57 -11.91 7.50
N VAL A 187 -12.58 -12.48 8.19
CA VAL A 187 -11.17 -12.12 8.01
C VAL A 187 -10.70 -12.35 6.58
N ILE A 188 -11.03 -13.50 5.99
CA ILE A 188 -10.67 -13.82 4.61
C ILE A 188 -11.36 -12.86 3.63
N LEU A 189 -12.66 -12.59 3.85
CA LEU A 189 -13.43 -11.66 3.01
C LEU A 189 -12.86 -10.24 3.05
N LEU A 190 -12.52 -9.74 4.23
CA LEU A 190 -11.89 -8.43 4.41
C LEU A 190 -10.54 -8.36 3.69
N PHE A 191 -9.72 -9.41 3.82
CA PHE A 191 -8.44 -9.50 3.13
C PHE A 191 -8.58 -9.49 1.60
N GLU A 192 -9.49 -10.28 1.04
CA GLU A 192 -9.73 -10.34 -0.41
C GLU A 192 -10.30 -9.02 -0.95
N THR A 193 -11.18 -8.38 -0.19
CA THR A 193 -11.70 -7.05 -0.53
C THR A 193 -10.58 -6.00 -0.49
N ALA A 194 -9.66 -6.10 0.48
CA ALA A 194 -8.49 -5.23 0.58
C ALA A 194 -7.48 -5.47 -0.55
N LEU A 195 -7.36 -6.70 -1.08
CA LEU A 195 -6.59 -6.97 -2.30
C LEU A 195 -7.15 -6.16 -3.47
N LEU A 196 -8.47 -6.22 -3.68
CA LEU A 196 -9.13 -5.50 -4.76
C LEU A 196 -9.00 -3.98 -4.62
N SER A 197 -9.28 -3.43 -3.43
CA SER A 197 -9.19 -1.97 -3.19
C SER A 197 -7.75 -1.46 -3.36
N SER A 198 -6.77 -2.29 -3.02
CA SER A 198 -5.34 -1.99 -3.16
C SER A 198 -4.81 -2.34 -4.56
N ARG A 199 -5.69 -2.74 -5.49
CA ARG A 199 -5.41 -3.08 -6.91
C ARG A 199 -4.52 -4.30 -7.13
N PHE A 200 -4.44 -5.20 -6.15
CA PHE A 200 -3.88 -6.53 -6.35
C PHE A 200 -4.88 -7.44 -7.07
N SER A 201 -4.37 -8.48 -7.71
CA SER A 201 -5.19 -9.55 -8.26
C SER A 201 -5.60 -10.53 -7.16
N LEU A 202 -6.81 -11.08 -7.30
CA LEU A 202 -7.23 -12.27 -6.55
C LEU A 202 -6.62 -13.52 -7.18
N ASP A 203 -6.21 -14.47 -6.35
CA ASP A 203 -5.70 -15.76 -6.82
C ASP A 203 -6.84 -16.64 -7.36
N ASP A 204 -8.00 -16.62 -6.69
CA ASP A 204 -9.20 -17.35 -7.09
C ASP A 204 -10.46 -16.48 -6.91
N PRO A 205 -10.91 -15.80 -7.98
CA PRO A 205 -12.13 -15.00 -7.94
C PRO A 205 -13.41 -15.80 -7.68
N GLN A 206 -13.45 -17.10 -8.02
CA GLN A 206 -14.64 -17.93 -7.81
C GLN A 206 -14.83 -18.23 -6.32
N THR A 207 -13.75 -18.56 -5.62
CA THR A 207 -13.80 -18.77 -4.17
C THR A 207 -14.22 -17.50 -3.43
N HIS A 208 -13.75 -16.33 -3.87
CA HIS A 208 -14.19 -15.05 -3.33
C HIS A 208 -15.69 -14.82 -3.58
N SER A 209 -16.17 -15.04 -4.81
CA SER A 209 -17.57 -14.88 -5.15
C SER A 209 -18.51 -15.80 -4.36
N ASN A 210 -18.08 -17.01 -4.03
CA ASN A 210 -18.88 -17.95 -3.23
C ASN A 210 -18.96 -17.57 -1.74
N ARG A 211 -18.09 -16.65 -1.29
CA ARG A 211 -18.00 -16.20 0.10
C ARG A 211 -18.84 -14.96 0.38
N ILE A 212 -19.15 -14.17 -0.67
CA ILE A 212 -20.08 -13.03 -0.65
C ILE A 212 -21.51 -13.56 -0.64
#